data_AF-A0A7S3A996-F1
#
_entry.id   AF-A0A7S3A996-F1
#
_cell.length_a   1.000
_cell.length_b   1.000
_cell.length_c   1.000
_cell.angle_alpha   90.00
_cell.angle_beta   90.00
_cell.angle_gamma   90.00
#
_symmetry.space_group_name_H-M   'P 1'
#
loop_
_entity.id
_entity.type
_entity.pdbx_description
1 polymer ?
#
loop_
_entity_poly.entity_id
_entity_poly.type
_entity_poly.pdbx_seq_one_letter_code
_entity_poly.pdbx_strand_id
1 'polypeptide(L)'
;MQINDKTLTVRRANQQGGSSQKTAQMGVGGVGQIQMPTRVLELDNMLTEEDLQNEEEYDDICEDIKEECSKYGNLEEVLIPRKGPEDAPEAKGVGKVYLKYS
;
A
#
# COMPACT_ATOMS: atom_id res chain seq x y z
N MET A 1 -7.58 5.02 30.24
CA MET A 1 -6.82 3.85 29.75
C MET A 1 -6.39 4.19 28.34
N GLN A 2 -5.10 4.26 28.03
CA GLN A 2 -4.66 4.50 26.65
C GLN A 2 -4.37 3.16 26.00
N ILE A 3 -4.93 2.95 24.81
CA ILE A 3 -4.48 1.91 23.91
C ILE A 3 -3.87 2.67 22.73
N ASN A 4 -2.55 2.53 22.60
CA ASN A 4 -1.73 3.27 21.65
C ASN A 4 -1.95 4.80 21.81
N ASP A 5 -2.33 5.48 20.75
CA ASP A 5 -2.52 6.93 20.62
C ASP A 5 -3.97 7.39 20.87
N LYS A 6 -4.85 6.49 21.34
CA LYS A 6 -6.26 6.82 21.64
C LYS A 6 -6.57 6.65 23.13
N THR A 7 -7.10 7.73 23.71
CA THR A 7 -7.49 7.76 25.13
C THR A 7 -8.89 7.19 25.30
N LEU A 8 -8.99 6.02 25.91
CA LEU A 8 -10.27 5.41 26.30
C LEU A 8 -10.71 5.98 27.65
N THR A 9 -11.82 6.71 27.62
CA THR A 9 -12.55 7.16 28.81
C THR A 9 -13.75 6.24 29.04
N VAL A 10 -13.75 5.52 30.16
CA VAL A 10 -14.85 4.62 30.53
C VAL A 10 -15.87 5.44 31.32
N ARG A 11 -17.10 5.56 30.82
CA ARG A 11 -18.22 6.18 31.56
C ARG A 11 -19.24 5.08 31.89
N ARG A 12 -19.54 4.92 33.18
CA ARG A 12 -20.50 3.91 33.66
C ARG A 12 -21.89 4.26 33.12
N ALA A 13 -22.43 3.40 32.26
CA ALA A 13 -23.79 3.55 31.76
C ALA A 13 -24.77 3.04 32.83
N ASN A 14 -25.32 3.94 33.64
CA ASN A 14 -26.47 3.59 34.47
C ASN A 14 -27.44 4.76 34.65
N GLN A 15 -28.67 4.51 34.18
CA GLN A 15 -29.95 5.12 34.54
C GLN A 15 -30.30 6.52 33.98
N GLN A 16 -30.96 6.47 32.82
CA GLN A 16 -32.25 7.10 32.48
C GLN A 16 -32.60 8.50 33.01
N GLY A 17 -32.75 9.45 32.08
CA GLY A 17 -33.56 10.66 32.29
C GLY A 17 -33.26 11.78 31.29
N GLY A 18 -34.24 12.15 30.46
CA GLY A 18 -34.36 13.51 29.91
C GLY A 18 -34.00 13.69 28.43
N SER A 19 -35.04 13.86 27.62
CA SER A 19 -35.04 14.42 26.27
C SER A 19 -34.36 15.79 26.17
N SER A 20 -33.52 16.01 25.16
CA SER A 20 -33.59 17.16 24.23
C SER A 20 -32.44 17.16 23.22
N GLN A 21 -32.84 17.03 21.95
CA GLN A 21 -32.27 17.63 20.75
C GLN A 21 -30.79 18.06 20.82
N LYS A 22 -29.92 17.26 20.20
CA LYS A 22 -28.81 17.79 19.42
C LYS A 22 -28.85 17.16 18.05
N THR A 23 -29.07 18.03 17.07
CA THR A 23 -28.98 17.81 15.63
C THR A 23 -27.89 16.79 15.30
N ALA A 24 -28.29 15.70 14.65
CA ALA A 24 -27.38 14.77 14.00
C ALA A 24 -26.69 15.53 12.85
N GLN A 25 -25.58 16.19 13.15
CA GLN A 25 -24.54 16.39 12.16
C GLN A 25 -24.02 14.98 11.88
N MET A 26 -24.49 14.38 10.78
CA MET A 26 -23.87 13.20 10.21
C MET A 26 -22.44 13.61 9.86
N GLY A 27 -21.53 13.40 10.81
CA GLY A 27 -20.14 13.17 10.50
C GLY A 27 -20.12 12.02 9.51
N VAL A 28 -19.62 12.28 8.31
CA VAL A 28 -19.25 11.27 7.34
C VAL A 28 -18.07 10.50 7.94
N GLY A 29 -18.38 9.66 8.91
CA GLY A 29 -17.45 8.77 9.58
C GLY A 29 -17.36 7.51 8.76
N GLY A 30 -16.27 7.40 7.99
CA GLY A 30 -15.79 6.12 7.47
C GLY A 30 -16.69 5.49 6.42
N VAL A 31 -16.88 6.16 5.28
CA VAL A 31 -16.80 5.35 4.05
C VAL A 31 -15.37 4.84 4.02
N GLY A 32 -15.16 3.56 4.36
CA GLY A 32 -13.94 2.88 3.95
C GLY A 32 -13.81 3.20 2.46
N GLN A 33 -12.77 3.96 2.09
CA GLN A 33 -12.63 4.40 0.72
C GLN A 33 -12.64 3.14 -0.12
N ILE A 34 -13.73 2.94 -0.88
CA ILE A 34 -13.76 1.89 -1.89
C ILE A 34 -12.72 2.37 -2.90
N GLN A 35 -11.49 1.89 -2.73
CA GLN A 35 -10.42 2.16 -3.66
C GLN A 35 -10.84 1.49 -4.96
N MET A 36 -11.21 2.32 -5.93
CA MET A 36 -11.47 1.79 -7.26
C MET A 36 -10.17 1.15 -7.76
N PRO A 37 -10.23 -0.06 -8.35
CA PRO A 37 -9.06 -0.66 -8.96
C PRO A 37 -8.40 0.32 -9.92
N THR A 38 -7.08 0.45 -9.81
CA THR A 38 -6.30 1.27 -10.73
C THR A 38 -5.56 0.39 -11.72
N ARG A 39 -5.01 1.00 -12.77
CA ARG A 39 -4.22 0.30 -13.78
C ARG A 39 -2.80 -0.04 -13.33
N VAL A 40 -2.35 0.51 -12.19
CA VAL A 40 -1.00 0.30 -11.67
C VAL A 40 -1.10 -0.40 -10.32
N LEU A 41 -0.34 -1.48 -10.17
CA LEU A 41 -0.18 -2.19 -8.91
C LEU A 41 1.23 -1.94 -8.37
N GLU A 42 1.32 -1.66 -7.07
CA GLU A 42 2.56 -1.70 -6.31
C GLU A 42 2.57 -3.00 -5.51
N LEU A 43 3.60 -3.83 -5.73
CA LEU A 43 3.86 -5.01 -4.92
C LEU A 43 5.03 -4.70 -3.99
N ASP A 44 4.83 -4.96 -2.70
CA ASP A 44 5.79 -4.70 -1.64
C ASP A 44 6.29 -6.02 -1.06
N ASN A 45 7.53 -6.02 -0.56
CA ASN A 45 8.19 -7.21 0.02
C ASN A 45 8.32 -8.40 -0.94
N MET A 46 8.40 -8.15 -2.26
CA MET A 46 8.68 -9.18 -3.26
C MET A 46 10.18 -9.45 -3.38
N LEU A 47 11.02 -8.44 -3.14
CA LEU A 47 12.45 -8.43 -3.42
C LEU A 47 13.21 -7.70 -2.32
N THR A 48 14.47 -8.06 -2.12
CA THR A 48 15.43 -7.34 -1.30
C THR A 48 16.36 -6.50 -2.16
N GLU A 49 17.10 -5.57 -1.53
CA GLU A 49 18.11 -4.79 -2.26
C GLU A 49 19.29 -5.63 -2.76
N GLU A 50 19.53 -6.78 -2.14
CA GLU A 50 20.63 -7.69 -2.48
C GLU A 50 20.35 -8.43 -3.79
N ASP A 51 19.12 -8.91 -3.97
CA ASP A 51 18.63 -9.58 -5.19
C ASP A 51 18.78 -8.67 -6.44
N LEU A 52 18.78 -7.35 -6.25
CA LEU A 52 18.87 -6.36 -7.32
C LEU A 52 20.31 -5.92 -7.64
N GLN A 53 21.34 -6.46 -6.98
CA GLN A 53 22.74 -6.05 -7.20
C GLN A 53 23.38 -6.79 -8.37
N ASN A 54 23.06 -8.07 -8.53
CA ASN A 54 23.54 -8.87 -9.65
C ASN A 54 22.68 -8.60 -10.90
N GLU A 55 23.33 -8.46 -12.05
CA GLU A 55 22.65 -8.20 -13.32
C GLU A 55 21.92 -9.44 -13.85
N GLU A 56 22.52 -10.62 -13.75
CA GLU A 56 21.92 -11.89 -14.18
C GLU A 56 20.67 -12.21 -13.35
N GLU A 57 20.77 -12.10 -12.02
CA GLU A 57 19.64 -12.32 -11.12
C GLU A 57 18.53 -11.28 -11.32
N TYR A 58 18.88 -10.01 -11.55
CA TYR A 58 17.90 -8.97 -11.85
C TYR A 58 17.13 -9.26 -13.15
N ASP A 59 17.82 -9.70 -14.19
CA ASP A 59 17.20 -10.02 -15.48
C ASP A 59 16.26 -11.23 -15.33
N ASP A 60 16.69 -12.28 -14.63
CA ASP A 60 15.85 -13.45 -14.32
C ASP A 60 14.59 -13.04 -13.53
N ILE A 61 14.74 -12.21 -12.49
CA ILE A 61 13.62 -11.67 -11.70
C ILE A 61 12.66 -10.87 -12.57
N CYS A 62 13.18 -10.03 -13.46
CA CYS A 62 12.35 -9.23 -14.37
C CYS A 62 11.56 -10.11 -15.34
N GLU A 63 12.19 -11.15 -15.88
CA GLU A 63 11.55 -12.12 -16.77
C GLU A 63 10.47 -12.92 -16.04
N ASP A 64 10.77 -13.46 -14.86
CA ASP A 64 9.84 -14.24 -14.03
C ASP A 64 8.61 -13.41 -13.65
N ILE A 65 8.80 -12.18 -13.16
CA ILE A 65 7.70 -11.30 -12.78
C ILE A 65 6.85 -10.97 -14.01
N LYS A 66 7.48 -10.66 -15.14
CA LYS A 66 6.78 -10.31 -16.37
C LYS A 66 5.97 -11.49 -16.90
N GLU A 67 6.55 -12.69 -16.95
CA GLU A 67 5.87 -13.89 -17.43
C GLU A 67 4.70 -14.26 -16.52
N GLU A 68 4.92 -14.31 -15.21
CA GLU A 68 3.89 -14.69 -14.25
C GLU A 68 2.74 -13.66 -14.25
N CYS A 69 3.06 -12.36 -14.23
CA CYS A 69 2.04 -11.31 -14.18
C CYS A 69 1.25 -11.15 -15.49
N SER A 70 1.85 -11.46 -16.64
CA SER A 70 1.18 -11.41 -17.95
C SER A 70 0.03 -12.42 -18.07
N LYS A 71 -0.03 -13.44 -17.20
CA LYS A 71 -1.12 -14.44 -17.17
C LYS A 71 -2.45 -13.84 -16.71
N TYR A 72 -2.43 -12.70 -16.00
CA TYR A 72 -3.60 -12.11 -15.36
C TYR A 72 -4.22 -10.94 -16.14
N GLY A 73 -3.61 -10.53 -17.26
CA GLY A 73 -4.10 -9.44 -18.10
C GLY A 73 -3.03 -8.93 -19.07
N ASN A 74 -3.38 -7.93 -19.86
CA ASN A 74 -2.43 -7.30 -20.76
C ASN A 74 -1.50 -6.35 -19.99
N LEU A 75 -0.33 -6.89 -19.63
CA LEU A 75 0.72 -6.18 -18.90
C LEU A 75 1.51 -5.28 -19.87
N GLU A 76 1.39 -3.96 -19.70
CA GLU A 76 2.07 -2.97 -20.52
C GLU A 76 3.51 -2.72 -20.06
N GLU A 77 3.75 -2.68 -18.75
CA GLU A 77 5.03 -2.26 -18.17
C GLU A 77 5.29 -2.91 -16.81
N VAL A 78 6.55 -3.29 -16.58
CA VAL A 78 7.09 -3.73 -15.29
C VAL A 78 8.24 -2.78 -14.96
N LEU A 79 8.22 -2.19 -13.76
CA LEU A 79 9.26 -1.30 -13.28
C LEU A 79 9.72 -1.74 -11.89
N ILE A 80 11.03 -2.01 -11.77
CA ILE A 80 11.68 -2.42 -10.53
C ILE A 80 12.82 -1.43 -10.27
N PRO A 81 12.68 -0.50 -9.30
CA PRO A 81 13.74 0.46 -9.01
C PRO A 81 14.96 -0.24 -8.42
N ARG A 82 16.12 -0.06 -9.05
CA ARG A 82 17.42 -0.49 -8.51
C ARG A 82 18.15 0.70 -7.90
N LYS A 83 19.02 0.42 -6.92
CA LYS A 83 19.98 1.43 -6.47
C LYS A 83 20.87 1.85 -7.64
N GLY A 84 21.03 3.15 -7.84
CA GLY A 84 21.97 3.67 -8.82
C GLY A 84 23.42 3.47 -8.37
N PRO A 85 24.39 3.86 -9.21
CA PRO A 85 25.79 4.03 -8.79
C PRO A 85 25.91 4.89 -7.53
N GLU A 86 27.02 4.77 -6.80
CA GLU A 86 27.26 5.50 -5.53
C GLU A 86 27.12 7.02 -5.66
N ASP A 87 27.34 7.56 -6.86
CA ASP A 87 27.25 8.99 -7.18
C ASP A 87 25.83 9.44 -7.60
N ALA A 88 24.90 8.49 -7.76
CA ALA A 88 23.54 8.76 -8.21
C ALA A 88 22.59 9.09 -7.04
N PRO A 89 21.56 9.91 -7.27
CA PRO A 89 20.51 10.11 -6.28
C PRO A 89 19.89 8.80 -5.83
N GLU A 90 19.63 8.68 -4.53
CA GLU A 90 19.01 7.50 -3.94
C GLU A 90 17.67 7.19 -4.62
N ALA A 91 17.56 5.98 -5.18
CA ALA A 91 16.34 5.53 -5.83
C ALA A 91 15.28 5.29 -4.75
N LYS A 92 14.15 6.01 -4.84
CA LYS A 92 13.02 5.73 -3.95
C LYS A 92 12.29 4.48 -4.43
N GLY A 93 11.97 3.58 -3.51
CA GLY A 93 11.19 2.38 -3.81
C GLY A 93 12.02 1.16 -4.23
N VAL A 94 13.29 1.08 -3.85
CA VAL A 94 14.06 -0.18 -3.98
C VAL A 94 13.33 -1.29 -3.21
N GLY A 95 13.24 -2.48 -3.80
CA GLY A 95 12.48 -3.62 -3.27
C GLY A 95 10.99 -3.63 -3.63
N LYS A 96 10.49 -2.58 -4.30
CA LYS A 96 9.12 -2.52 -4.82
C LYS A 96 9.07 -2.92 -6.28
N VAL A 97 7.93 -3.47 -6.69
CA VAL A 97 7.63 -3.83 -8.08
C VAL A 97 6.37 -3.09 -8.50
N TYR A 98 6.46 -2.39 -9.63
CA TYR A 98 5.32 -1.69 -10.23
C TYR A 98 4.89 -2.39 -11.50
N LEU A 99 3.60 -2.73 -11.58
CA LEU A 99 2.99 -3.39 -12.74
C LEU A 99 1.92 -2.48 -13.32
N LYS A 100 1.97 -2.23 -14.63
CA LYS A 100 0.97 -1.43 -15.34
C LYS A 100 0.21 -2.29 -16.33
N TYR A 101 -1.10 -2.31 -16.23
CA TYR A 101 -1.99 -3.02 -17.14
C TYR A 101 -2.79 -2.04 -18.03
N SER A 102 -3.26 -2.52 -19.18
CA SER A 102 -4.12 -1.73 -20.09
C SER A 102 -5.54 -1.58 -19.59
#